data_AF-A0A7C6EID0-F1
#
_entry.id   AF-A0A7C6EID0-F1
#
_cell.length_a   1.000
_cell.length_b   1.000
_cell.length_c   1.000
_cell.angle_alpha   90.00
_cell.angle_beta   90.00
_cell.angle_gamma   90.00
#
_symmetry.space_group_name_H-M   'P 1'
#
loop_
_entity.id
_entity.type
_entity.pdbx_description
1 polymer ?
#
loop_
_entity_poly.entity_id
_entity_poly.type
_entity_poly.pdbx_seq_one_letter_code
_entity_poly.pdbx_strand_id
1 'polypeptide(L)'
;MGQQQLLLIVLGTIIIGIAITVGLSIFGGNSVLAERDALIQDLNIIAANARTYFVKPRNMGGGSYSFQGYRLPKGFKENGNGFFECVLQGNDLLLTARSRENPSEDIITAVLRSGGDKLDNWVFYGKFEEYGDIEDEGEE
;
A
#
# COMPACT_ATOMS: atom_id res chain seq x y z
N MET A 1 -40.33 -31.00 -28.54
CA MET A 1 -38.92 -31.26 -28.16
C MET A 1 -37.98 -30.09 -28.51
N GLY A 2 -38.12 -29.45 -29.69
CA GLY A 2 -37.31 -28.26 -30.04
C GLY A 2 -37.45 -27.07 -29.08
N GLN A 3 -38.65 -26.83 -28.51
CA GLN A 3 -38.89 -25.72 -27.58
C GLN A 3 -38.14 -25.85 -26.24
N GLN A 4 -38.04 -27.07 -25.67
CA GLN A 4 -37.29 -27.29 -24.42
C GLN A 4 -35.79 -27.22 -24.64
N GLN A 5 -35.30 -27.70 -25.78
CA GLN A 5 -33.87 -27.59 -26.13
C GLN A 5 -33.46 -26.14 -26.39
N LEU A 6 -34.31 -25.35 -27.04
CA LEU A 6 -34.07 -23.91 -27.22
C LEU A 6 -33.96 -23.17 -25.88
N LEU A 7 -34.81 -23.49 -24.93
CA LEU A 7 -34.80 -22.86 -23.60
C LEU A 7 -33.50 -23.16 -22.84
N LEU A 8 -33.02 -24.41 -22.89
CA LEU A 8 -31.78 -24.80 -22.23
C LEU A 8 -30.54 -24.12 -22.83
N ILE A 9 -30.51 -23.91 -24.15
CA ILE A 9 -29.43 -23.16 -24.80
C ILE A 9 -29.43 -21.71 -24.33
N VAL A 10 -30.59 -21.05 -24.32
CA VAL A 10 -30.70 -19.65 -23.89
C VAL A 10 -30.27 -19.49 -22.44
N LEU A 11 -30.73 -20.37 -21.55
CA LEU A 11 -30.34 -20.36 -20.14
C LEU A 11 -28.82 -20.54 -19.97
N GLY A 12 -28.22 -21.46 -20.73
CA GLY A 12 -26.77 -21.67 -20.72
C GLY A 12 -25.98 -20.43 -21.16
N THR A 13 -26.43 -19.74 -22.22
CA THR A 13 -25.74 -18.53 -22.71
C THR A 13 -25.82 -17.35 -21.75
N ILE A 14 -26.91 -17.22 -20.99
CA ILE A 14 -27.05 -16.16 -19.96
C ILE A 14 -26.02 -16.38 -18.84
N ILE A 15 -25.87 -17.62 -18.37
CA ILE A 15 -24.92 -17.96 -17.31
C ILE A 15 -23.48 -17.70 -17.77
N ILE A 16 -23.12 -18.11 -19.00
CA ILE A 16 -21.79 -17.88 -19.56
C ILE A 16 -21.51 -16.36 -19.71
N GLY A 17 -22.50 -15.58 -20.14
CA GLY A 17 -22.37 -14.13 -20.29
C GLY A 17 -22.00 -13.43 -18.97
N ILE A 18 -22.70 -13.76 -17.88
CA ILE A 18 -22.42 -13.20 -16.55
C ILE A 18 -21.04 -13.65 -16.06
N ALA A 19 -20.71 -14.93 -16.22
CA ALA A 19 -19.42 -15.48 -15.78
C ALA A 19 -18.21 -14.79 -16.44
N ILE A 20 -18.29 -14.48 -17.74
CA ILE A 20 -17.23 -13.74 -18.45
C ILE A 20 -17.07 -12.33 -17.87
N THR A 21 -18.17 -11.61 -17.66
CA THR A 21 -18.10 -10.25 -17.11
C THR A 21 -17.52 -10.21 -15.70
N VAL A 22 -17.94 -11.13 -14.83
CA VAL A 22 -17.41 -11.22 -13.45
C VAL A 22 -15.94 -11.64 -13.47
N GLY A 23 -15.56 -12.60 -14.33
CA GLY A 23 -14.17 -13.04 -14.46
C GLY A 23 -13.22 -11.93 -14.91
N LEU A 24 -13.66 -11.06 -15.83
CA LEU A 24 -12.89 -9.90 -16.27
C LEU A 24 -12.74 -8.85 -15.16
N SER A 25 -13.80 -8.59 -14.39
CA SER A 25 -13.75 -7.60 -13.30
C SER A 25 -12.78 -7.98 -12.17
N ILE A 26 -12.68 -9.26 -11.81
CA ILE A 26 -11.77 -9.73 -10.75
C ILE A 26 -10.30 -9.54 -11.14
N PHE A 27 -9.97 -9.66 -12.42
CA PHE A 27 -8.59 -9.49 -12.90
C PHE A 27 -8.09 -8.05 -12.73
N GLY A 28 -8.97 -7.06 -12.90
CA GLY A 28 -8.63 -5.64 -12.69
C GLY A 28 -8.33 -5.31 -11.23
N GLY A 29 -9.22 -5.71 -10.29
CA GLY A 29 -9.06 -5.39 -8.86
C GLY A 29 -7.82 -6.00 -8.20
N ASN A 30 -7.41 -7.20 -8.63
CA ASN A 30 -6.21 -7.85 -8.08
C ASN A 30 -4.91 -7.09 -8.38
N SER A 31 -4.85 -6.34 -9.49
CA SER A 31 -3.65 -5.59 -9.86
C SER A 31 -3.41 -4.39 -8.93
N VAL A 32 -4.48 -3.70 -8.55
CA VAL A 32 -4.44 -2.54 -7.64
C VAL A 32 -4.04 -2.99 -6.23
N LEU A 33 -4.62 -4.08 -5.75
CA LEU A 33 -4.27 -4.68 -4.47
C LEU A 33 -2.80 -5.11 -4.41
N ALA A 34 -2.31 -5.78 -5.45
CA ALA A 34 -0.91 -6.21 -5.52
C ALA A 34 0.07 -5.03 -5.50
N GLU A 35 -0.26 -3.93 -6.20
CA GLU A 35 0.54 -2.72 -6.18
C GLU A 35 0.54 -2.07 -4.79
N ARG A 36 -0.63 -1.98 -4.14
CA ARG A 36 -0.77 -1.44 -2.80
C ARG A 36 0.09 -2.22 -1.80
N ASP A 37 -0.03 -3.54 -1.81
CA ASP A 37 0.70 -4.41 -0.89
C ASP A 37 2.22 -4.33 -1.12
N ALA A 38 2.65 -4.18 -2.39
CA ALA A 38 4.06 -3.95 -2.72
C ALA A 38 4.57 -2.61 -2.14
N LEU A 39 3.81 -1.52 -2.28
CA LEU A 39 4.16 -0.22 -1.69
C LEU A 39 4.18 -0.26 -0.16
N ILE A 40 3.23 -0.96 0.47
CA ILE A 40 3.21 -1.18 1.93
C ILE A 40 4.45 -1.95 2.37
N GLN A 41 4.84 -3.00 1.64
CA GLN A 41 6.06 -3.76 1.94
C GLN A 41 7.32 -2.88 1.85
N ASP A 42 7.43 -2.05 0.80
CA ASP A 42 8.54 -1.13 0.65
C ASP A 42 8.61 -0.09 1.79
N LEU A 43 7.46 0.46 2.19
CA LEU A 43 7.36 1.35 3.34
C LEU A 43 7.85 0.68 4.63
N ASN A 44 7.52 -0.59 4.85
CA ASN A 44 8.01 -1.36 6.00
C ASN A 44 9.54 -1.54 5.97
N ILE A 45 10.14 -1.79 4.80
CA ILE A 45 11.59 -1.89 4.65
C ILE A 45 12.26 -0.54 4.96
N ILE A 46 11.69 0.56 4.47
CA ILE A 46 12.18 1.91 4.74
C ILE A 46 12.03 2.24 6.24
N ALA A 47 10.93 1.85 6.86
CA ALA A 47 10.71 2.03 8.29
C ALA A 47 11.75 1.28 9.14
N ALA A 48 12.09 0.04 8.77
CA ALA A 48 13.14 -0.73 9.43
C ALA A 48 14.52 -0.06 9.31
N ASN A 49 14.81 0.55 8.14
CA ASN A 49 16.01 1.34 7.95
C ASN A 49 16.02 2.61 8.82
N ALA A 50 14.92 3.35 8.85
CA ALA A 50 14.75 4.53 9.70
C ALA A 50 14.89 4.18 11.18
N ARG A 51 14.34 3.04 11.63
CA ARG A 51 14.50 2.53 12.99
C ARG A 51 15.95 2.20 13.31
N THR A 52 16.67 1.59 12.37
CA THR A 52 18.10 1.32 12.52
C THR A 52 18.89 2.62 12.70
N TYR A 53 18.52 3.70 12.00
CA TYR A 53 19.10 5.02 12.23
C TYR A 53 18.75 5.55 13.63
N PHE A 54 17.49 5.46 14.05
CA PHE A 54 17.00 5.93 15.35
C PHE A 54 17.78 5.33 16.54
N VAL A 55 17.98 4.01 16.55
CA VAL A 55 18.67 3.31 17.67
C VAL A 55 20.19 3.48 17.64
N LYS A 56 20.78 3.83 16.48
CA LYS A 56 22.23 4.01 16.37
C LYS A 56 22.66 5.27 17.15
N PRO A 57 23.75 5.20 17.93
CA PRO A 57 24.28 6.37 18.61
C PRO A 57 24.83 7.39 17.61
N ARG A 58 24.76 8.67 17.98
CA ARG A 58 25.18 9.79 17.14
C ARG A 58 26.65 9.72 16.72
N ASN A 59 27.50 9.12 17.56
CA ASN A 59 28.93 8.90 17.29
C ASN A 59 29.19 7.95 16.11
N MET A 60 28.21 7.14 15.73
CA MET A 60 28.27 6.22 14.58
C MET A 60 27.41 6.71 13.40
N GLY A 61 27.00 7.99 13.41
CA GLY A 61 26.15 8.58 12.38
C GLY A 61 24.67 8.24 12.50
N GLY A 62 24.20 7.81 13.68
CA GLY A 62 22.79 7.55 13.97
C GLY A 62 22.05 8.75 14.56
N GLY A 63 20.78 8.51 14.91
CA GLY A 63 19.83 9.48 15.42
C GLY A 63 19.79 9.63 16.94
N SER A 64 20.38 8.71 17.70
CA SER A 64 20.38 8.73 19.18
C SER A 64 18.98 8.93 19.78
N TYR A 65 18.04 8.08 19.37
CA TYR A 65 16.61 8.14 19.69
C TYR A 65 15.88 9.37 19.12
N SER A 66 16.34 9.87 17.99
CA SER A 66 15.64 10.89 17.20
C SER A 66 15.70 10.54 15.71
N PHE A 67 14.64 10.85 14.96
CA PHE A 67 14.68 10.80 13.51
C PHE A 67 15.29 12.06 12.88
N GLN A 68 15.72 13.02 13.69
CA GLN A 68 16.24 14.29 13.20
C GLN A 68 17.51 14.10 12.39
N GLY A 69 17.48 14.57 11.13
CA GLY A 69 18.57 14.39 10.19
C GLY A 69 18.51 13.08 9.38
N TYR A 70 17.53 12.21 9.64
CA TYR A 70 17.27 11.07 8.76
C TYR A 70 16.92 11.56 7.34
N ARG A 71 17.44 10.83 6.36
CA ARG A 71 17.21 11.05 4.93
C ARG A 71 17.09 9.68 4.28
N LEU A 72 16.08 9.50 3.45
CA LEU A 72 16.01 8.29 2.62
C LEU A 72 17.27 8.17 1.77
N PRO A 73 17.99 7.03 1.84
CA PRO A 73 19.06 6.74 0.90
C PRO A 73 18.54 6.79 -0.53
N LYS A 74 19.38 7.20 -1.49
CA LYS A 74 18.96 7.39 -2.89
C LYS A 74 18.29 6.14 -3.49
N GLY A 75 18.77 4.94 -3.15
CA GLY A 75 18.20 3.68 -3.63
C GLY A 75 16.81 3.33 -3.08
N PHE A 76 16.32 4.04 -2.07
CA PHE A 76 14.96 3.85 -1.54
C PHE A 76 13.99 4.94 -2.00
N LYS A 77 14.45 5.98 -2.71
CA LYS A 77 13.57 7.08 -3.15
C LYS A 77 12.66 6.69 -4.32
N GLU A 78 13.10 5.72 -5.11
CA GLU A 78 12.34 5.19 -6.23
C GLU A 78 12.68 3.71 -6.41
N ASN A 79 11.68 2.93 -6.79
CA ASN A 79 11.85 1.55 -7.25
C ASN A 79 10.87 1.26 -8.40
N GLY A 80 10.72 -0.02 -8.77
CA GLY A 80 9.76 -0.44 -9.80
C GLY A 80 8.30 -0.23 -9.41
N ASN A 81 7.99 -0.10 -8.12
CA ASN A 81 6.63 0.02 -7.58
C ASN A 81 6.20 1.49 -7.46
N GLY A 82 7.12 2.40 -7.12
CA GLY A 82 6.76 3.80 -6.90
C GLY A 82 7.88 4.72 -6.42
N PHE A 83 7.47 5.87 -5.91
CA PHE A 83 8.33 6.90 -5.33
C PHE A 83 8.10 7.01 -3.83
N PHE A 84 9.17 7.23 -3.05
CA PHE A 84 9.09 7.29 -1.59
C PHE A 84 9.74 8.55 -1.04
N GLU A 85 9.08 9.13 -0.07
CA GLU A 85 9.55 10.31 0.65
C GLU A 85 9.38 10.14 2.15
N CYS A 86 10.25 10.80 2.91
CA CYS A 86 10.09 10.96 4.35
C CYS A 86 10.07 12.43 4.72
N VAL A 87 9.19 12.78 5.64
CA VAL A 87 9.10 14.11 6.23
C VAL A 87 9.05 13.96 7.74
N LEU A 88 9.83 14.77 8.45
CA LEU A 88 9.76 14.84 9.91
C LEU A 88 8.53 15.67 10.32
N GLN A 89 7.65 15.09 11.12
CA GLN A 89 6.54 15.78 11.76
C GLN A 89 6.77 15.83 13.27
N GLY A 90 7.36 16.93 13.74
CA GLY A 90 7.79 17.02 15.13
C GLY A 90 8.89 16.01 15.43
N ASN A 91 8.57 14.97 16.21
CA ASN A 91 9.51 13.90 16.54
C ASN A 91 9.25 12.60 15.76
N ASP A 92 8.14 12.51 15.03
CA ASP A 92 7.74 11.33 14.27
C ASP A 92 8.14 11.47 12.80
N LEU A 93 8.26 10.34 12.11
CA LEU A 93 8.60 10.29 10.69
C LEU A 93 7.37 9.93 9.87
N LEU A 94 6.83 10.88 9.12
CA LEU A 94 5.84 10.61 8.08
C LEU A 94 6.55 10.01 6.87
N LEU A 95 6.13 8.83 6.46
CA LEU A 95 6.56 8.16 5.24
C LEU A 95 5.43 8.22 4.23
N THR A 96 5.76 8.56 2.99
CA THR A 96 4.83 8.71 1.89
C THR A 96 5.32 7.88 0.72
N ALA A 97 4.51 6.92 0.29
CA ALA A 97 4.70 6.20 -0.96
C ALA A 97 3.72 6.76 -2.00
N ARG A 98 4.18 6.90 -3.23
CA ARG A 98 3.36 7.30 -4.39
C ARG A 98 3.48 6.22 -5.46
N SER A 99 2.36 5.83 -6.05
CA SER A 99 2.34 4.90 -7.18
C SER A 99 3.21 5.39 -8.33
N ARG A 100 3.79 4.44 -9.09
CA ARG A 100 4.48 4.76 -10.34
C ARG A 100 3.53 5.17 -11.46
N GLU A 101 2.30 4.67 -11.44
CA GLU A 101 1.29 4.90 -12.48
C GLU A 101 0.69 6.31 -12.36
N ASN A 102 0.18 6.67 -11.17
CA ASN A 102 -0.39 7.99 -10.91
C ASN A 102 0.16 8.59 -9.59
N PRO A 103 1.36 9.19 -9.62
CA PRO A 103 2.01 9.66 -8.40
C PRO A 103 1.32 10.84 -7.69
N SER A 104 0.36 11.50 -8.35
CA SER A 104 -0.37 12.65 -7.80
C SER A 104 -1.65 12.28 -7.04
N GLU A 105 -2.22 11.12 -7.32
CA GLU A 105 -3.53 10.71 -6.80
C GLU A 105 -3.41 9.46 -5.92
N ASP A 106 -2.60 8.49 -6.34
CA ASP A 106 -2.46 7.19 -5.68
C ASP A 106 -1.31 7.25 -4.68
N ILE A 107 -1.65 7.59 -3.44
CA ILE A 107 -0.69 7.87 -2.36
C ILE A 107 -1.02 7.03 -1.14
N ILE A 108 0.02 6.48 -0.51
CA ILE A 108 -0.05 5.79 0.78
C ILE A 108 0.82 6.55 1.76
N THR A 109 0.25 6.99 2.87
CA THR A 109 1.00 7.62 3.95
C THR A 109 0.94 6.79 5.21
N ALA A 110 2.05 6.69 5.92
CA ALA A 110 2.13 6.02 7.21
C ALA A 110 3.10 6.78 8.12
N VAL A 111 2.83 6.77 9.42
CA VAL A 111 3.64 7.46 10.43
C VAL A 111 4.44 6.44 11.23
N LEU A 112 5.74 6.65 11.31
CA LEU A 112 6.62 5.96 12.24
C LEU A 112 6.82 6.85 13.48
N ARG A 113 6.17 6.48 14.59
CA ARG A 113 6.30 7.21 15.85
C ARG A 113 7.70 7.08 16.45
N SER A 114 8.18 8.14 17.09
CA SER A 114 9.42 8.13 17.87
C SER A 114 9.31 7.12 19.01
N GLY A 115 10.03 6.01 18.88
CA GLY A 115 10.00 4.90 19.83
C GLY A 115 9.10 3.73 19.43
N GLY A 116 8.19 3.91 18.47
CA GLY A 116 7.37 2.82 17.91
C GLY A 116 8.15 1.87 17.02
N ASP A 117 7.85 0.57 17.10
CA ASP A 117 8.46 -0.47 16.26
C ASP A 117 7.71 -0.70 14.94
N LYS A 118 6.48 -0.19 14.83
CA LYS A 118 5.59 -0.39 13.68
C LYS A 118 5.17 0.94 13.07
N LEU A 119 4.81 0.88 11.79
CA LEU A 119 4.10 1.95 11.09
C LEU A 119 2.66 2.00 11.58
N ASP A 120 2.19 3.22 11.85
CA ASP A 120 0.85 3.50 12.34
C ASP A 120 0.23 4.63 11.50
N ASN A 121 -1.06 4.92 11.69
CA ASN A 121 -1.80 5.99 11.03
C ASN A 121 -1.68 5.90 9.50
N TRP A 122 -2.06 4.73 8.97
CA TRP A 122 -2.13 4.50 7.53
C TRP A 122 -3.27 5.32 6.94
N VAL A 123 -2.97 6.10 5.89
CA VAL A 123 -3.96 6.84 5.11
C VAL A 123 -3.70 6.56 3.65
N PHE A 124 -4.75 6.19 2.93
CA PHE A 124 -4.73 5.82 1.53
C PHE A 124 -5.51 6.85 0.71
N TYR A 125 -5.00 7.20 -0.46
CA TYR A 125 -5.60 8.16 -1.39
C TYR A 125 -5.73 7.54 -2.79
N GLY A 126 -6.70 8.04 -3.57
CA GLY A 126 -6.89 7.63 -4.96
C GLY A 126 -7.46 6.21 -5.06
N LYS A 127 -6.93 5.40 -5.99
CA LYS A 127 -7.39 4.02 -6.18
C LYS A 127 -7.18 3.10 -4.97
N PHE A 128 -6.34 3.52 -4.01
CA PHE A 128 -6.10 2.78 -2.77
C PHE A 128 -7.13 3.07 -1.68
N GLU A 129 -7.90 4.16 -1.79
CA GLU A 129 -8.92 4.57 -0.81
C GLU A 129 -10.08 3.57 -0.76
N GLU A 130 -10.49 3.01 -1.90
CA GLU A 130 -11.53 1.97 -1.99
C GLU A 130 -11.17 0.68 -1.25
N TYR A 131 -9.89 0.51 -0.91
CA TYR A 131 -9.37 -0.62 -0.15
C TYR A 131 -8.82 -0.21 1.23
N GLY A 132 -9.14 1.01 1.70
CA GLY A 132 -8.60 1.64 2.91
C GLY A 132 -9.21 1.15 4.22
N ASP A 133 -10.34 0.43 4.18
CA ASP A 133 -10.99 -0.10 5.38
C ASP A 133 -10.38 -1.44 5.77
N ILE A 134 -9.21 -1.40 6.42
CA ILE A 134 -8.93 -2.38 7.47
C ILE A 134 -9.52 -1.75 8.72
N GLU A 135 -10.81 -1.99 8.95
CA GLU A 135 -11.40 -1.75 10.27
C GLU A 135 -10.48 -2.45 11.28
N ASP A 136 -9.91 -1.65 12.16
CA ASP A 136 -9.26 -2.06 13.39
C ASP A 136 -10.38 -2.73 14.22
N GLU A 137 -10.69 -3.99 13.92
CA GLU A 137 -11.37 -4.88 14.86
C GLU A 137 -10.41 -5.05 16.03
N GLY A 138 -10.48 -4.06 16.93
CA GLY A 138 -10.00 -4.18 18.29
C GLY A 138 -10.67 -5.40 18.90
N GLU A 139 -9.91 -6.48 18.98
CA GLU A 139 -10.16 -7.53 19.96
C GLU A 139 -10.01 -6.88 21.35
N GLU A 140 -11.14 -6.45 21.94
CA GLU A 140 -11.34 -6.40 23.39
C GLU A 140 -11.50 -7.81 23.98
#